data_AF-A0A374U8E9-F1
#
_entry.id   AF-A0A374U8E9-F1
#
_cell.length_a   1.000
_cell.length_b   1.000
_cell.length_c   1.000
_cell.angle_alpha   90.00
_cell.angle_beta   90.00
_cell.angle_gamma   90.00
#
_symmetry.space_group_name_H-M   'P 1'
#
loop_
_entity.id
_entity.type
_entity.pdbx_description
1 polymer ?
#
loop_
_entity_poly.entity_id
_entity_poly.type
_entity_poly.pdbx_seq_one_letter_code
_entity_poly.pdbx_strand_id
1 'polypeptide(L)'
;MFDLISEFNKTVAEHNVDWVAKGFAFRDETIYPIGYDTKLLGRIFEMLTEPLLKEIADDFGFTLTTPDKQNYYPDFVLTPQNEEGNRIAVDVKSTYRKHLKRGGIAPYKLTS
;
A
#
# COMPACT_ATOMS: atom_id res chain seq x y z
N MET A 1 4.07 11.21 19.52
CA MET A 1 4.23 10.41 18.29
C MET A 1 2.96 9.59 18.16
N PHE A 2 2.24 9.74 17.06
CA PHE A 2 1.01 8.98 16.82
C PHE A 2 1.36 7.53 16.46
N ASP A 3 0.42 6.62 16.67
CA ASP A 3 0.57 5.22 16.27
C ASP A 3 0.09 5.06 14.83
N LEU A 4 1.04 5.05 13.88
CA LEU A 4 0.76 4.91 12.46
C LEU A 4 -0.04 3.64 12.14
N ILE A 5 0.20 2.52 12.84
CA ILE A 5 -0.49 1.26 12.55
C ILE A 5 -1.95 1.38 12.97
N SER A 6 -2.21 1.95 14.15
CA SER A 6 -3.57 2.17 14.63
C SER A 6 -4.34 3.12 13.69
N GLU A 7 -3.75 4.26 13.35
CA GLU A 7 -4.38 5.25 12.47
C GLU A 7 -4.60 4.71 11.05
N PHE A 8 -3.66 3.92 10.52
CA PHE A 8 -3.84 3.27 9.23
C PHE A 8 -5.04 2.33 9.21
N ASN A 9 -5.16 1.44 10.20
CA ASN A 9 -6.29 0.50 10.28
C ASN A 9 -7.62 1.22 10.47
N LYS A 10 -7.63 2.30 11.26
CA LYS A 10 -8.81 3.16 11.45
C LYS A 10 -9.22 3.83 10.14
N THR A 11 -8.29 4.48 9.45
CA THR A 11 -8.52 5.16 8.16
C THR A 11 -9.05 4.19 7.12
N VAL A 12 -8.48 2.98 7.03
CA VAL A 12 -8.97 1.90 6.15
C VAL A 12 -10.43 1.53 6.45
N ALA A 13 -10.80 1.44 7.74
CA ALA A 13 -12.15 1.12 8.15
C ALA A 13 -13.15 2.26 7.90
N GLU A 14 -12.76 3.51 8.19
CA GLU A 14 -13.59 4.69 8.00
C GLU A 14 -13.92 4.94 6.52
N HIS A 15 -12.93 4.77 5.64
CA HIS A 15 -13.11 4.90 4.19
C HIS A 15 -13.73 3.68 3.51
N ASN A 16 -14.00 2.59 4.25
CA ASN A 16 -14.49 1.32 3.70
C ASN A 16 -13.69 0.87 2.46
N VAL A 17 -12.35 0.91 2.56
CA VAL A 17 -11.45 0.70 1.42
C VAL A 17 -11.71 -0.66 0.77
N ASP A 18 -12.06 -0.63 -0.52
CA ASP A 18 -12.19 -1.82 -1.35
C ASP A 18 -10.85 -2.16 -2.00
N TRP A 19 -10.28 -3.29 -1.60
CA TRP A 19 -8.99 -3.78 -2.10
C TRP A 19 -9.11 -4.56 -3.42
N VAL A 20 -10.28 -4.50 -4.08
CA VAL A 20 -10.54 -5.18 -5.36
C VAL A 20 -10.24 -4.25 -6.55
N ALA A 21 -9.15 -4.52 -7.24
CA ALA A 21 -8.87 -3.91 -8.54
C ALA A 21 -9.44 -4.77 -9.69
N LYS A 22 -10.29 -4.15 -10.54
CA LYS A 22 -10.95 -4.83 -11.67
C LYS A 22 -10.19 -4.70 -12.99
N GLY A 23 -9.46 -3.61 -13.18
CA GLY A 23 -8.78 -3.30 -14.43
C GLY A 23 -8.25 -1.88 -14.46
N PHE A 24 -7.57 -1.54 -15.55
CA PHE A 24 -7.21 -0.15 -15.85
C PHE A 24 -8.33 0.49 -16.66
N ALA A 25 -8.83 1.64 -16.18
CA ALA A 25 -9.75 2.47 -16.93
C ALA A 25 -8.98 3.38 -17.89
N PHE A 26 -9.42 3.45 -19.14
CA PHE A 26 -8.85 4.30 -20.17
C PHE A 26 -9.79 5.46 -20.50
N ARG A 27 -9.28 6.45 -21.25
CA ARG A 27 -10.00 7.70 -21.58
C ARG A 27 -11.30 7.45 -22.36
N ASP A 28 -11.38 6.35 -23.09
CA ASP A 28 -12.54 5.91 -23.86
C ASP A 28 -13.55 5.11 -23.02
N GLU A 29 -13.43 5.15 -21.69
CA GLU A 29 -14.25 4.39 -20.73
C GLU A 29 -14.07 2.86 -20.81
N THR A 30 -13.10 2.38 -21.61
CA THR A 30 -12.76 0.96 -21.67
C THR A 30 -12.01 0.53 -20.42
N ILE A 31 -12.42 -0.60 -19.84
CA ILE A 31 -11.72 -1.25 -18.73
C ILE A 31 -10.95 -2.46 -19.27
N TYR A 32 -9.62 -2.42 -19.18
CA TYR A 32 -8.79 -3.58 -19.51
C TYR A 32 -8.49 -4.38 -18.23
N PRO A 33 -8.84 -5.67 -18.18
CA PRO A 33 -8.66 -6.48 -16.98
C PRO A 33 -7.17 -6.66 -16.68
N ILE A 34 -6.86 -6.68 -15.39
CA ILE A 34 -5.52 -6.96 -14.89
C ILE A 34 -5.30 -8.49 -14.84
N GLY A 35 -4.18 -8.95 -15.38
CA GLY A 35 -3.73 -10.34 -15.26
C GLY A 35 -3.14 -10.64 -13.88
N TYR A 36 -2.70 -11.88 -13.66
CA TYR A 36 -2.14 -12.34 -12.37
C TYR A 36 -0.67 -11.96 -12.15
N ASP A 37 -0.19 -10.86 -12.73
CA ASP A 37 1.20 -10.43 -12.57
C ASP A 37 1.43 -9.86 -11.15
N THR A 38 2.34 -10.47 -10.40
CA THR A 38 2.61 -10.09 -8.99
C THR A 38 3.10 -8.65 -8.85
N LYS A 39 3.91 -8.15 -9.79
CA LYS A 39 4.48 -6.80 -9.70
C LYS A 39 3.40 -5.76 -9.94
N LEU A 40 2.50 -6.05 -10.88
CA LEU A 40 1.35 -5.21 -11.18
C LEU A 40 0.41 -5.11 -9.98
N LEU A 41 0.09 -6.24 -9.33
CA LEU A 41 -0.73 -6.24 -8.11
C LEU A 41 -0.06 -5.51 -6.95
N GLY A 42 1.25 -5.68 -6.75
CA GLY A 42 1.99 -4.93 -5.73
C GLY A 42 1.83 -3.42 -5.90
N ARG A 43 2.01 -2.94 -7.14
CA ARG A 43 1.85 -1.51 -7.46
C ARG A 43 0.42 -0.99 -7.27
N ILE A 44 -0.58 -1.84 -7.49
CA ILE A 44 -1.98 -1.47 -7.21
C ILE A 44 -2.19 -1.24 -5.71
N PHE A 45 -1.66 -2.13 -4.86
CA PHE A 45 -1.79 -1.95 -3.40
C PHE A 45 -1.06 -0.71 -2.91
N GLU A 46 0.10 -0.37 -3.48
CA GLU A 46 0.78 0.90 -3.19
C GLU A 46 -0.07 2.11 -3.58
N MET A 47 -0.64 2.13 -4.79
CA MET A 47 -1.50 3.22 -5.26
C MET A 47 -2.75 3.41 -4.38
N LEU A 48 -3.32 2.32 -3.85
CA LEU A 48 -4.45 2.38 -2.91
C LEU A 48 -4.02 2.85 -1.51
N THR A 49 -2.77 2.56 -1.12
CA THR A 49 -2.22 2.87 0.21
C THR A 49 -1.78 4.33 0.32
N GLU A 50 -1.20 4.88 -0.74
CA GLU A 50 -0.67 6.25 -0.79
C GLU A 50 -1.65 7.34 -0.29
N PRO A 51 -2.92 7.41 -0.77
CA PRO A 51 -3.84 8.46 -0.33
C PRO A 51 -4.17 8.35 1.17
N LEU A 52 -4.24 7.13 1.71
CA LEU A 52 -4.51 6.90 3.14
C LEU A 52 -3.32 7.38 4.00
N LEU A 53 -2.10 7.05 3.58
CA LEU A 53 -0.89 7.52 4.27
C LEU A 53 -0.75 9.04 4.16
N LYS A 54 -1.20 9.63 3.04
CA LYS A 54 -1.15 11.07 2.85
C LYS A 54 -2.09 11.80 3.81
N GLU A 55 -3.33 11.31 3.95
CA GLU A 55 -4.30 11.84 4.91
C GLU A 55 -3.76 11.79 6.34
N ILE A 56 -3.25 10.63 6.75
CA ILE A 56 -2.64 10.45 8.08
C ILE A 56 -1.43 11.37 8.26
N ALA A 57 -0.59 11.52 7.23
CA ALA A 57 0.56 12.43 7.32
C ALA A 57 0.10 13.87 7.54
N ASP A 58 -0.88 14.34 6.75
CA ASP A 58 -1.40 15.69 6.82
C ASP A 58 -2.07 15.97 8.19
N ASP A 59 -2.81 15.01 8.75
CA ASP A 59 -3.49 15.12 10.05
C ASP A 59 -2.53 15.22 11.24
N PHE A 60 -1.38 14.55 11.16
CA PHE A 60 -0.41 14.48 12.26
C PHE A 60 0.83 15.36 12.07
N GLY A 61 0.85 16.23 11.06
CA GLY A 61 1.94 17.20 10.84
C GLY A 61 3.19 16.59 10.21
N PHE A 62 3.01 15.64 9.30
CA PHE A 62 4.06 15.00 8.50
C PHE A 62 3.87 15.34 7.02
N THR A 63 4.95 15.18 6.25
CA THR A 63 4.93 15.20 4.80
C THR A 63 5.22 13.79 4.30
N LEU A 64 4.34 13.25 3.46
CA LEU A 64 4.57 11.99 2.75
C LEU A 64 5.40 12.26 1.49
N THR A 65 6.50 11.51 1.31
CA THR A 65 7.29 11.53 0.07
C THR A 65 7.54 10.12 -0.45
N THR A 66 7.61 9.98 -1.77
CA THR A 66 8.06 8.77 -2.48
C THR A 66 9.48 9.00 -2.99
N PRO A 67 10.38 8.00 -3.01
CA PRO A 67 11.71 8.19 -3.58
C PRO A 67 11.68 8.53 -5.08
N ASP A 68 12.55 9.47 -5.49
CA ASP A 68 12.66 9.90 -6.89
C ASP A 68 13.27 8.83 -7.84
N LYS A 69 13.87 7.78 -7.27
CA LYS A 69 14.55 6.71 -8.01
C LYS A 69 13.72 5.44 -8.02
N GLN A 70 13.53 4.86 -9.21
CA GLN A 70 12.94 3.53 -9.35
C GLN A 70 13.75 2.47 -8.57
N ASN A 71 13.04 1.52 -7.93
CA ASN A 71 13.60 0.42 -7.14
C ASN A 71 14.39 0.86 -5.90
N TYR A 72 14.05 2.00 -5.31
CA TYR A 72 14.67 2.48 -4.08
C TYR A 72 13.73 2.24 -2.89
N TYR A 73 14.25 1.67 -1.81
CA TYR A 73 13.53 1.55 -0.54
C TYR A 73 13.57 2.87 0.22
N PRO A 74 12.51 3.25 0.96
CA PRO A 74 11.19 2.60 1.06
C PRO A 74 10.19 3.10 0.00
N ASP A 75 9.01 2.48 -0.12
CA ASP A 75 7.97 3.00 -1.03
C ASP A 75 7.52 4.41 -0.61
N PHE A 76 7.36 4.65 0.69
CA PHE A 76 6.96 5.95 1.26
C PHE A 76 7.80 6.34 2.48
N VAL A 77 8.00 7.64 2.67
CA VAL A 77 8.63 8.21 3.85
C VAL A 77 7.71 9.28 4.44
N LEU A 78 7.32 9.14 5.70
CA LEU A 78 6.70 10.22 6.47
C LEU A 78 7.81 10.99 7.16
N THR A 79 7.95 12.28 6.82
CA THR A 79 8.91 13.19 7.43
C THR A 79 8.16 14.22 8.28
N PRO A 80 8.44 14.35 9.58
CA PRO A 80 7.81 15.37 10.40
C PRO A 80 8.13 16.76 9.85
N GLN A 81 7.14 17.66 9.85
CA GLN A 81 7.33 19.03 9.35
C GLN A 81 8.21 19.87 10.29
N ASN A 82 8.32 19.48 11.56
CA ASN A 82 9.30 20.01 12.50
C ASN A 82 10.59 19.17 12.46
N GLU A 83 11.73 19.81 12.17
CA GLU A 83 13.01 19.16 11.87
C GLU A 83 13.59 18.27 13.01
N GLU A 84 12.97 18.25 14.18
CA GLU A 84 13.40 17.49 15.37
C GLU A 84 12.81 16.07 15.44
N GLY A 85 11.88 15.71 14.55
CA GLY A 85 11.17 14.43 14.62
C GLY A 85 11.84 13.27 13.85
N ASN A 86 11.50 12.03 14.24
CA ASN A 86 11.94 10.83 13.54
C ASN A 86 11.13 10.60 12.25
N ARG A 87 11.83 10.24 11.17
CA ARG A 87 11.19 9.81 9.92
C ARG A 87 10.67 8.38 10.06
N ILE A 88 9.56 8.09 9.39
CA ILE A 88 8.97 6.75 9.33
C ILE A 88 9.05 6.26 7.89
N ALA A 89 9.71 5.12 7.69
CA ALA A 89 9.75 4.42 6.41
C ALA A 89 8.59 3.43 6.33
N VAL A 90 7.81 3.48 5.25
CA VAL A 90 6.67 2.57 5.00
C VAL A 90 6.90 1.89 3.65
N ASP A 91 6.72 0.57 3.64
CA ASP A 91 6.96 -0.26 2.47
C ASP A 91 5.82 -1.28 2.37
N VAL A 92 5.24 -1.38 1.17
CA VAL A 92 4.04 -2.18 0.90
C VAL A 92 4.46 -3.52 0.32
N LYS A 93 4.21 -4.60 1.07
CA LYS A 93 4.53 -5.96 0.63
C LYS A 93 3.26 -6.75 0.32
N SER A 94 3.24 -7.35 -0.87
CA SER A 94 2.17 -8.26 -1.31
C SER A 94 2.72 -9.64 -1.64
N THR A 95 1.93 -10.68 -1.38
CA THR A 95 2.24 -12.06 -1.81
C THR A 95 0.96 -12.83 -2.13
N TYR A 96 1.10 -13.95 -2.85
CA TYR A 96 -0.01 -14.85 -3.15
C TYR A 96 -0.11 -15.97 -2.14
N ARG A 97 -1.35 -16.41 -1.89
CA ARG A 97 -1.62 -17.64 -1.16
C ARG A 97 -2.02 -18.73 -2.15
N LYS A 98 -1.42 -19.92 -2.02
CA LYS A 98 -1.84 -21.11 -2.77
C LYS A 98 -2.91 -21.84 -1.98
N HIS A 99 -3.99 -22.24 -2.65
CA HIS A 99 -4.96 -23.17 -2.08
C HIS A 99 -4.50 -24.61 -2.33
N LEU A 100 -4.59 -25.44 -1.29
CA LEU A 100 -4.39 -26.88 -1.40
C LEU A 100 -5.57 -27.48 -2.16
N LYS A 101 -5.34 -28.58 -2.89
CA LYS A 101 -6.37 -29.31 -3.66
C LYS A 101 -7.59 -29.75 -2.83
N ARG A 102 -7.51 -29.71 -1.50
CA ARG A 102 -8.58 -30.07 -0.55
C ARG A 102 -9.25 -28.86 0.13
N GLY A 103 -9.09 -27.65 -0.41
CA GLY A 103 -9.76 -26.43 0.07
C GLY A 103 -9.08 -25.70 1.23
N GLY A 104 -8.07 -26.30 1.87
CA GLY A 104 -7.24 -25.62 2.88
C GLY A 104 -6.25 -24.64 2.25
N ILE A 105 -5.85 -23.59 2.98
CA ILE A 105 -4.84 -22.65 2.50
C ILE A 105 -3.44 -23.19 2.83
N ALA A 106 -2.52 -23.16 1.86
CA ALA A 106 -1.15 -23.60 2.09
C ALA A 106 -0.45 -22.72 3.14
N PRO A 107 0.45 -23.29 3.96
CA PRO A 107 1.21 -22.53 4.95
C PRO A 107 2.10 -21.47 4.28
N TYR A 108 2.34 -20.38 5.00
CA TYR A 108 3.18 -19.27 4.54
C TYR A 108 4.60 -19.78 4.28
N LYS A 109 5.08 -19.67 3.04
CA LYS A 109 6.50 -19.88 2.72
C LYS A 109 7.11 -18.52 2.38
N LEU A 110 7.76 -17.91 3.37
CA LEU A 110 8.79 -16.91 3.10
C LEU A 110 9.99 -17.69 2.57
N THR A 111 10.31 -17.54 1.28
CA THR A 111 11.62 -17.95 0.78
C THR A 111 12.62 -16.92 1.25
N SER A 112 13.44 -17.32 2.24
CA SER A 112 14.65 -16.63 2.67
C SER A 112 15.74 -16.66 1.61
#